data_AF-A0A218QLE8-F1
#
_entry.id   AF-A0A218QLE8-F1
#
_cell.length_a   1.000
_cell.length_b   1.000
_cell.length_c   1.000
_cell.angle_alpha   90.00
_cell.angle_beta   90.00
_cell.angle_gamma   90.00
#
_symmetry.space_group_name_H-M   'P 1'
#
loop_
_entity.id
_entity.type
_entity.pdbx_description
1 polymer ?
#
loop_
_entity_poly.entity_id
_entity_poly.type
_entity_poly.pdbx_seq_one_letter_code
_entity_poly.pdbx_strand_id
1 'polypeptide(L)'
;MLTLFESQKERFMPYSITEIEVTQPLPTISLSESDTGIALILRRKDKPIGFLMEALPAKSVLNAEYLAQLIATEIGTKLLQESIREELIKTAEFAHFPSLTVAICTKDRPDNLARCLKSLLNLQTPSDKVEILVIDNAPSDERTKELVASLPGVRYVLEPKPGLDFARNRALLSATSELLAFLDDDIVVDRKWLEGLMEAWAENQDAAAFTGLVLPYELATEAQILFEQRGGFRRGFEKIRYGQILPGNPLHPCGAGIFGAGCNMAFCRDILLKIGGFDEALDTGAPLPGGGDLDIFYRVIRAGYSLVYEPKYLVFHQHRREYEKLRRQYWTWGLGFMAFVIKSYQSDPPQRSQLRRLIWWWLKDQLQQFKDSLRGRHTLPPTMILAEFWGGIVGLLGEYSRSLKRVEQIRRQFS
;
A
#
# COMPACT_ATOMS: atom_id res chain seq x y z
N MET A 1 29.30 -17.70 31.82
CA MET A 1 28.10 -17.81 30.95
C MET A 1 27.45 -16.44 30.80
N LEU A 2 28.26 -15.41 30.46
CA LEU A 2 27.91 -13.99 30.52
C LEU A 2 28.60 -13.21 29.38
N THR A 3 28.79 -13.86 28.23
CA THR A 3 29.53 -13.30 27.07
C THR A 3 28.90 -13.74 25.74
N LEU A 4 27.57 -13.68 25.64
CA LEU A 4 26.84 -13.95 24.38
C LEU A 4 25.80 -12.87 24.03
N PHE A 5 25.76 -11.75 24.75
CA PHE A 5 24.77 -10.68 24.55
C PHE A 5 25.35 -9.31 24.15
N GLU A 6 26.62 -9.24 23.76
CA GLU A 6 27.23 -8.02 23.23
C GLU A 6 27.87 -8.29 21.86
N SER A 7 27.07 -8.16 20.79
CA SER A 7 27.43 -7.53 19.50
C SER A 7 26.44 -7.92 18.39
N GLN A 8 25.15 -7.60 18.51
CA GLN A 8 24.33 -7.43 17.31
C GLN A 8 24.38 -5.95 16.89
N LYS A 9 25.53 -5.55 16.33
CA LYS A 9 25.48 -4.52 15.28
C LYS A 9 24.56 -5.12 14.23
N GLU A 10 23.45 -4.47 13.92
CA GLU A 10 22.62 -4.81 12.76
C GLU A 10 23.57 -5.09 11.59
N ARG A 11 23.62 -6.33 11.11
CA ARG A 11 24.36 -6.64 9.90
C ARG A 11 23.60 -5.92 8.81
N PHE A 12 24.13 -4.79 8.37
CA PHE A 12 23.62 -4.11 7.19
C PHE A 12 23.73 -5.09 6.03
N MET A 13 22.59 -5.62 5.59
CA MET A 13 22.48 -6.48 4.42
C MET A 13 21.70 -5.75 3.33
N PRO A 14 22.16 -4.59 2.83
CA PRO A 14 21.38 -3.83 1.87
C PRO A 14 21.26 -4.59 0.55
N TYR A 15 20.11 -4.45 -0.10
CA TYR A 15 19.92 -4.90 -1.47
C TYR A 15 19.84 -3.66 -2.37
N SER A 16 20.61 -3.67 -3.45
CA SER A 16 20.47 -2.64 -4.49
C SER A 16 19.18 -2.88 -5.28
N ILE A 17 18.37 -1.85 -5.50
CA ILE A 17 17.20 -1.94 -6.38
C ILE A 17 17.61 -1.49 -7.78
N THR A 18 17.31 -2.29 -8.81
CA THR A 18 17.59 -1.96 -10.21
C THR A 18 16.35 -2.21 -11.08
N GLU A 19 16.04 -1.27 -11.97
CA GLU A 19 15.01 -1.47 -12.99
C GLU A 19 15.61 -2.07 -14.26
N ILE A 20 14.94 -3.05 -14.87
CA ILE A 20 15.32 -3.65 -16.15
C ILE A 20 14.14 -3.55 -17.10
N GLU A 21 14.33 -2.87 -18.23
CA GLU A 21 13.42 -2.92 -19.37
C GLU A 21 13.76 -4.15 -20.22
N VAL A 22 12.91 -5.17 -20.16
CA VAL A 22 13.17 -6.48 -20.78
C VAL A 22 13.04 -6.46 -22.31
N THR A 23 12.58 -5.34 -22.89
CA THR A 23 12.61 -5.12 -24.35
C THR A 23 13.94 -4.59 -24.86
N GLN A 24 14.85 -4.22 -23.96
CA GLN A 24 16.20 -3.75 -24.29
C GLN A 24 17.24 -4.83 -24.03
N PRO A 25 18.46 -4.71 -24.61
CA PRO A 25 19.56 -5.60 -24.25
C PRO A 25 19.81 -5.60 -22.73
N LEU A 26 19.90 -6.79 -22.14
CA LEU A 26 20.11 -6.92 -20.69
C LEU A 26 21.49 -6.36 -20.30
N PRO A 27 21.56 -5.54 -19.23
CA PRO A 27 22.80 -4.93 -18.81
C PRO A 27 23.72 -5.93 -18.10
N THR A 28 24.96 -5.53 -17.86
CA THR A 28 25.78 -6.15 -16.80
C THR A 28 25.66 -5.31 -15.54
N ILE A 29 25.33 -5.93 -14.42
CA ILE A 29 25.14 -5.25 -13.13
C ILE A 29 26.26 -5.68 -12.18
N SER A 30 26.91 -4.72 -11.54
CA SER A 30 27.93 -4.97 -10.51
C SER A 30 27.43 -4.46 -9.17
N LEU A 31 27.38 -5.35 -8.18
CA LEU A 31 27.01 -4.99 -6.81
C LEU A 31 28.14 -4.22 -6.13
N SER A 32 27.79 -3.28 -5.25
CA SER A 32 28.77 -2.53 -4.47
C SER A 32 29.47 -3.40 -3.43
N GLU A 33 30.45 -2.82 -2.72
CA GLU A 33 31.11 -3.51 -1.60
C GLU A 33 30.18 -3.77 -0.42
N SER A 34 29.08 -3.01 -0.32
CA SER A 34 28.11 -3.10 0.78
C SER A 34 26.87 -3.92 0.44
N ASP A 35 26.51 -4.06 -0.83
CA ASP A 35 25.28 -4.75 -1.23
C ASP A 35 25.43 -6.26 -1.08
N THR A 36 24.53 -6.87 -0.33
CA THR A 36 24.48 -8.32 -0.09
C THR A 36 23.35 -9.00 -0.87
N GLY A 37 22.86 -8.33 -1.90
CA GLY A 37 21.79 -8.81 -2.75
C GLY A 37 21.30 -7.75 -3.72
N ILE A 38 20.36 -8.15 -4.57
CA ILE A 38 19.74 -7.30 -5.58
C ILE A 38 18.24 -7.50 -5.57
N ALA A 39 17.50 -6.42 -5.84
CA ALA A 39 16.10 -6.47 -6.19
C ALA A 39 15.91 -5.93 -7.60
N LEU A 40 15.27 -6.70 -8.47
CA LEU A 40 15.03 -6.34 -9.86
C LEU A 40 13.57 -5.98 -10.05
N ILE A 41 13.31 -4.75 -10.51
CA ILE A 41 12.00 -4.34 -11.01
C ILE A 41 12.01 -4.57 -12.53
N LEU A 42 11.23 -5.54 -12.97
CA LEU A 42 11.17 -5.92 -14.37
C LEU A 42 10.03 -5.16 -15.05
N ARG A 43 10.37 -4.45 -16.11
CA ARG A 43 9.43 -3.68 -16.92
C ARG A 43 9.41 -4.18 -18.35
N ARG A 44 8.25 -4.05 -18.98
CA ARG A 44 8.07 -4.23 -20.42
C ARG A 44 7.31 -3.01 -20.95
N LYS A 45 7.94 -2.22 -21.82
CA LYS A 45 7.38 -0.95 -22.34
C LYS A 45 6.88 -0.06 -21.19
N ASP A 46 7.74 0.15 -20.18
CA ASP A 46 7.46 0.86 -18.93
C ASP A 46 6.42 0.21 -17.97
N LYS A 47 5.64 -0.78 -18.40
CA LYS A 47 4.70 -1.50 -17.51
C LYS A 47 5.47 -2.43 -16.58
N PRO A 48 5.27 -2.38 -15.25
CA PRO A 48 5.88 -3.35 -14.33
C PRO A 48 5.25 -4.74 -14.52
N ILE A 49 6.09 -5.75 -14.73
CA ILE A 49 5.67 -7.15 -14.97
C ILE A 49 6.26 -8.13 -13.94
N GLY A 50 7.23 -7.70 -13.13
CA GLY A 50 7.82 -8.54 -12.10
C GLY A 50 8.65 -7.75 -11.09
N PHE A 51 8.84 -8.37 -9.93
CA PHE A 51 9.77 -7.93 -8.90
C PHE A 51 10.46 -9.15 -8.31
N LEU A 52 11.77 -9.22 -8.45
CA LEU A 52 12.59 -10.34 -8.00
C LEU A 52 13.55 -9.86 -6.91
N MET A 53 13.86 -10.71 -5.94
CA MET A 53 14.87 -10.44 -4.93
C MET A 53 15.81 -11.64 -4.81
N GLU A 54 17.11 -11.38 -4.84
CA GLU A 54 18.12 -12.42 -4.77
C GLU A 54 19.25 -12.02 -3.80
N ALA A 55 19.57 -12.92 -2.88
CA ALA A 55 20.72 -12.77 -1.99
C ALA A 55 21.99 -13.12 -2.77
N LEU A 56 22.95 -12.21 -2.82
CA LEU A 56 24.20 -12.39 -3.58
C LEU A 56 25.39 -11.87 -2.79
N PRO A 57 26.57 -12.50 -2.88
CA PRO A 57 27.78 -11.95 -2.27
C PRO A 57 28.06 -10.52 -2.74
N ALA A 58 28.62 -9.69 -1.86
CA ALA A 58 29.12 -8.37 -2.25
C ALA A 58 30.09 -8.47 -3.42
N LYS A 59 30.12 -7.43 -4.28
CA LYS A 59 30.92 -7.39 -5.52
C LYS A 59 30.54 -8.45 -6.57
N SER A 60 29.40 -9.14 -6.43
CA SER A 60 28.90 -10.03 -7.49
C SER A 60 28.67 -9.25 -8.78
N VAL A 61 29.01 -9.87 -9.91
CA VAL A 61 28.76 -9.34 -11.25
C VAL A 61 27.75 -10.23 -11.95
N LEU A 62 26.58 -9.68 -12.23
CA LEU A 62 25.51 -10.35 -12.94
C LEU A 62 25.61 -9.97 -14.41
N ASN A 63 26.01 -10.92 -15.25
CA ASN A 63 26.07 -10.72 -16.70
C ASN A 63 24.68 -10.92 -17.33
N ALA A 64 24.55 -10.59 -18.61
CA ALA A 64 23.29 -10.70 -19.35
C ALA A 64 22.72 -12.13 -19.38
N GLU A 65 23.58 -13.15 -19.46
CA GLU A 65 23.16 -14.56 -19.48
C GLU A 65 22.53 -14.99 -18.15
N TYR A 66 23.16 -14.63 -17.04
CA TYR A 66 22.64 -14.88 -15.69
C TYR A 66 21.28 -14.20 -15.49
N LEU A 67 21.19 -12.92 -15.85
CA LEU A 67 19.93 -12.17 -15.77
C LEU A 67 18.84 -12.79 -16.64
N ALA A 68 19.17 -13.23 -17.85
CA ALA A 68 18.21 -13.89 -18.73
C ALA A 68 17.68 -15.18 -18.11
N GLN A 69 18.55 -16.02 -17.52
CA GLN A 69 18.15 -17.27 -16.87
C GLN A 69 17.27 -17.02 -15.65
N LEU A 70 17.65 -16.05 -14.81
CA LEU A 70 16.88 -15.65 -13.63
C LEU A 70 15.48 -15.14 -14.03
N ILE A 71 15.40 -14.21 -14.99
CA ILE A 71 14.14 -13.65 -15.48
C ILE A 71 13.26 -14.75 -16.11
N ALA A 72 13.84 -15.62 -16.95
CA ALA A 72 13.11 -16.67 -17.63
C ALA A 72 12.51 -17.68 -16.64
N THR A 73 13.24 -18.02 -15.59
CA THR A 73 12.81 -18.98 -14.57
C THR A 73 11.68 -18.41 -13.72
N GLU A 74 11.77 -17.15 -13.30
CA GLU A 74 10.82 -16.55 -12.38
C GLU A 74 9.56 -15.99 -13.07
N ILE A 75 9.70 -15.38 -14.25
CA ILE A 75 8.60 -14.70 -14.93
C ILE A 75 8.47 -14.99 -16.43
N GLY A 76 9.21 -15.97 -16.97
CA GLY A 76 9.23 -16.25 -18.42
C GLY A 76 7.84 -16.49 -19.02
N THR A 77 6.98 -17.23 -18.32
CA THR A 77 5.59 -17.47 -18.76
C THR A 77 4.77 -16.17 -18.82
N LYS A 78 4.90 -15.30 -17.80
CA LYS A 78 4.20 -14.01 -17.77
C LYS A 78 4.71 -13.09 -18.86
N LEU A 79 6.02 -13.07 -19.09
CA LEU A 79 6.62 -12.29 -20.17
C LEU A 79 6.07 -12.70 -21.53
N LEU A 80 5.92 -14.00 -21.79
CA LEU A 80 5.30 -14.52 -23.01
C LEU A 80 3.82 -14.12 -23.10
N GLN A 81 3.06 -14.27 -22.02
CA GLN A 81 1.64 -13.88 -21.97
C GLN A 81 1.46 -12.39 -22.29
N GLU A 82 2.26 -11.51 -21.69
CA GLU A 82 2.20 -10.07 -21.94
C GLU A 82 2.62 -9.73 -23.38
N SER A 83 3.64 -10.39 -23.93
CA SER A 83 4.02 -10.21 -25.33
C SER A 83 2.90 -10.60 -26.29
N ILE A 84 2.18 -11.69 -26.03
CA ILE A 84 1.03 -12.11 -26.85
C ILE A 84 -0.13 -11.12 -26.69
N ARG A 85 -0.41 -10.69 -25.44
CA ARG A 85 -1.48 -9.74 -25.14
C ARG A 85 -1.29 -8.43 -25.93
N GLU A 86 -0.06 -7.93 -26.01
CA GLU A 86 0.26 -6.71 -26.77
C GLU A 86 0.00 -6.84 -28.27
N GLU A 87 0.32 -7.98 -28.89
CA GLU A 87 0.06 -8.20 -30.32
C GLU A 87 -1.44 -8.30 -30.62
N LEU A 88 -2.24 -8.73 -29.65
CA LEU A 88 -3.68 -8.95 -29.82
C LEU A 88 -4.52 -7.73 -29.48
N ILE A 89 -4.10 -6.90 -28.53
CA ILE A 89 -4.88 -5.76 -28.04
C ILE A 89 -4.37 -4.47 -28.69
N LYS A 90 -5.22 -3.85 -29.52
CA LYS A 90 -4.99 -2.48 -29.97
C LYS A 90 -5.03 -1.53 -28.78
N THR A 91 -4.06 -0.61 -28.70
CA THR A 91 -4.06 0.47 -27.70
C THR A 91 -5.38 1.22 -27.78
N ALA A 92 -6.14 1.23 -26.69
CA ALA A 92 -7.36 2.02 -26.61
C ALA A 92 -6.99 3.50 -26.67
N GLU A 93 -7.77 4.29 -27.42
CA GLU A 93 -7.67 5.75 -27.31
C GLU A 93 -8.00 6.14 -25.87
N PHE A 94 -7.18 7.00 -25.26
CA PHE A 94 -7.44 7.51 -23.93
C PHE A 94 -8.78 8.24 -23.93
N ALA A 95 -9.77 7.66 -23.24
CA ALA A 95 -11.02 8.34 -22.98
C ALA A 95 -10.78 9.65 -22.20
N HIS A 96 -11.81 10.50 -22.11
CA HIS A 96 -11.73 11.71 -21.30
C HIS A 96 -11.32 11.38 -19.86
N PHE A 97 -10.17 11.88 -19.43
CA PHE A 97 -9.73 11.75 -18.06
C PHE A 97 -10.39 12.84 -17.20
N PRO A 98 -11.09 12.46 -16.11
CA PRO A 98 -11.74 13.38 -15.20
C PRO A 98 -10.73 14.26 -14.48
N SER A 99 -11.21 15.35 -13.87
CA SER A 99 -10.39 16.12 -12.93
C SER A 99 -9.93 15.25 -11.75
N LEU A 100 -8.72 15.49 -11.24
CA LEU A 100 -8.09 14.70 -10.18
C LEU A 100 -7.57 15.59 -9.05
N THR A 101 -7.96 15.31 -7.81
CA THR A 101 -7.26 15.81 -6.62
C THR A 101 -6.38 14.67 -6.07
N VAL A 102 -5.10 14.93 -5.83
CA VAL A 102 -4.18 14.03 -5.13
C VAL A 102 -4.01 14.55 -3.69
N ALA A 103 -4.59 13.84 -2.73
CA ALA A 103 -4.53 14.17 -1.32
C ALA A 103 -3.42 13.42 -0.60
N ILE A 104 -2.55 14.15 0.10
CA ILE A 104 -1.54 13.60 1.01
C ILE A 104 -1.93 13.99 2.44
N CYS A 105 -2.25 12.99 3.26
CA CYS A 105 -2.52 13.19 4.68
C CYS A 105 -1.22 12.97 5.46
N THR A 106 -0.78 13.98 6.20
CA THR A 106 0.48 13.91 6.96
C THR A 106 0.31 14.39 8.39
N LYS A 107 1.24 13.97 9.26
CA LYS A 107 1.38 14.48 10.61
C LYS A 107 2.84 14.45 11.01
N ASP A 108 3.40 15.62 11.32
CA ASP A 108 4.75 15.81 11.88
C ASP A 108 5.87 15.12 11.07
N ARG A 109 5.73 15.05 9.74
CA ARG A 109 6.65 14.34 8.82
C ARG A 109 7.04 15.17 7.57
N PRO A 110 7.54 16.41 7.74
CA PRO A 110 7.84 17.30 6.60
C PRO A 110 8.86 16.73 5.62
N ASP A 111 9.88 15.99 6.07
CA ASP A 111 10.91 15.43 5.18
C ASP A 111 10.37 14.34 4.24
N ASN A 112 9.48 13.48 4.75
CA ASN A 112 8.81 12.48 3.94
C ASN A 112 7.86 13.16 2.96
N LEU A 113 7.04 14.09 3.44
CA LEU A 113 6.14 14.87 2.60
C LEU A 113 6.89 15.59 1.46
N ALA A 114 8.03 16.23 1.75
CA ALA A 114 8.82 16.93 0.75
C ALA A 114 9.29 16.00 -0.37
N ARG A 115 9.71 14.77 -0.01
CA ARG A 115 10.10 13.74 -0.99
C ARG A 115 8.92 13.27 -1.82
N CYS A 116 7.76 13.02 -1.20
CA CYS A 116 6.52 12.65 -1.88
C CYS A 116 6.08 13.73 -2.87
N LEU A 117 5.98 14.99 -2.42
CA LEU A 117 5.61 16.14 -3.25
C LEU A 117 6.59 16.34 -4.41
N LYS A 118 7.91 16.22 -4.17
CA LYS A 118 8.90 16.32 -5.24
C LYS A 118 8.68 15.26 -6.32
N SER A 119 8.33 14.03 -5.95
CA SER A 119 8.05 12.97 -6.94
C SER A 119 6.79 13.26 -7.77
N LEU A 120 5.74 13.79 -7.13
CA LEU A 120 4.49 14.18 -7.80
C LEU A 120 4.71 15.36 -8.77
N LEU A 121 5.42 16.39 -8.33
CA LEU A 121 5.72 17.59 -9.14
C LEU A 121 6.63 17.29 -10.33
N ASN A 122 7.38 16.17 -10.29
CA ASN A 122 8.22 15.72 -11.40
C ASN A 122 7.46 14.90 -12.45
N LEU A 123 6.19 14.54 -12.21
CA LEU A 123 5.39 13.87 -13.22
C LEU A 123 5.20 14.80 -14.42
N GLN A 124 5.47 14.30 -15.62
CA GLN A 124 5.12 15.00 -16.85
C GLN A 124 3.60 14.94 -17.01
N THR A 125 2.89 15.91 -16.44
CA THR A 125 1.43 15.96 -16.54
C THR A 125 1.01 16.78 -17.75
N PRO A 126 0.16 16.23 -18.63
CA PRO A 126 -0.67 17.06 -19.48
C PRO A 126 -1.82 17.58 -18.60
N SER A 127 -1.87 18.89 -18.29
CA SER A 127 -3.09 19.66 -17.95
C SER A 127 -3.19 20.28 -16.54
N ASP A 128 -3.87 21.43 -16.52
CA ASP A 128 -4.50 22.16 -15.39
C ASP A 128 -5.56 21.36 -14.59
N LYS A 129 -5.63 20.04 -14.74
CA LYS A 129 -6.69 19.17 -14.20
C LYS A 129 -6.30 18.39 -12.95
N VAL A 130 -5.03 18.46 -12.55
CA VAL A 130 -4.51 17.79 -11.34
C VAL A 130 -4.27 18.82 -10.25
N GLU A 131 -4.96 18.67 -9.13
CA GLU A 131 -4.76 19.45 -7.91
C GLU A 131 -3.96 18.60 -6.91
N ILE A 132 -2.94 19.18 -6.26
CA ILE A 132 -2.27 18.53 -5.12
C ILE A 132 -2.76 19.19 -3.83
N LEU A 133 -3.25 18.37 -2.91
CA LEU A 133 -3.84 18.78 -1.65
C LEU A 133 -3.10 18.12 -0.47
N VAL A 134 -2.50 18.92 0.40
CA VAL A 134 -1.87 18.44 1.63
C VAL A 134 -2.82 18.68 2.80
N ILE A 135 -3.22 17.61 3.47
CA ILE A 135 -3.96 17.66 4.73
C ILE A 135 -2.98 17.48 5.88
N ASP A 136 -2.74 18.56 6.62
CA ASP A 136 -1.89 18.56 7.80
C ASP A 136 -2.72 18.21 9.04
N ASN A 137 -2.52 17.02 9.58
CA ASN A 137 -3.40 16.41 10.58
C ASN A 137 -2.88 16.62 12.01
N ALA A 138 -3.57 17.50 12.75
CA ALA A 138 -3.25 17.86 14.13
C ALA A 138 -1.73 18.07 14.33
N PRO A 139 -1.11 18.97 13.54
CA PRO A 139 0.34 19.21 13.59
C PRO A 139 0.78 19.73 14.95
N SER A 140 2.00 19.38 15.35
CA SER A 140 2.65 19.88 16.57
C SER A 140 3.43 21.18 16.37
N ASP A 141 3.72 21.55 15.11
CA ASP A 141 4.45 22.75 14.71
C ASP A 141 4.05 23.21 13.28
N GLU A 142 4.65 24.29 12.78
CA GLU A 142 4.29 24.88 11.48
C GLU A 142 5.11 24.35 10.29
N ARG A 143 6.03 23.38 10.48
CA ARG A 143 6.99 22.96 9.43
C ARG A 143 6.30 22.44 8.17
N THR A 144 5.21 21.69 8.32
CA THR A 144 4.42 21.21 7.17
C THR A 144 3.82 22.36 6.37
N LYS A 145 3.28 23.37 7.06
CA LYS A 145 2.67 24.56 6.45
C LYS A 145 3.71 25.39 5.72
N GLU A 146 4.87 25.62 6.33
CA GLU A 146 6.00 26.33 5.73
C GLU A 146 6.52 25.61 4.47
N LEU A 147 6.66 24.28 4.52
CA LEU A 147 7.03 23.46 3.37
C LEU A 147 6.04 23.64 2.21
N VAL A 148 4.73 23.50 2.47
CA VAL A 148 3.71 23.63 1.41
C VAL A 148 3.67 25.05 0.85
N ALA A 149 3.80 26.08 1.69
CA ALA A 149 3.83 27.47 1.24
C ALA A 149 5.00 27.78 0.28
N SER A 150 6.09 27.01 0.35
CA SER A 150 7.23 27.14 -0.55
C SER A 150 7.04 26.49 -1.93
N LEU A 151 5.97 25.71 -2.14
CA LEU A 151 5.73 24.91 -3.34
C LEU A 151 4.53 25.44 -4.13
N PRO A 152 4.72 26.03 -5.33
CA PRO A 152 3.61 26.47 -6.16
C PRO A 152 2.78 25.27 -6.63
N GLY A 153 1.45 25.43 -6.71
CA GLY A 153 0.54 24.38 -7.18
C GLY A 153 0.14 23.35 -6.12
N VAL A 154 0.59 23.50 -4.87
CA VAL A 154 0.21 22.64 -3.75
C VAL A 154 -0.68 23.41 -2.78
N ARG A 155 -1.87 22.90 -2.49
CA ARG A 155 -2.80 23.52 -1.52
C ARG A 155 -2.64 22.92 -0.14
N TYR A 156 -2.52 23.77 0.88
CA TYR A 156 -2.51 23.38 2.28
C TYR A 156 -3.91 23.43 2.90
N VAL A 157 -4.29 22.40 3.66
CA VAL A 157 -5.49 22.40 4.50
C VAL A 157 -5.16 21.79 5.86
N LEU A 158 -5.56 22.48 6.93
CA LEU A 158 -5.44 22.00 8.30
C LEU A 158 -6.63 21.09 8.65
N GLU A 159 -6.36 19.91 9.21
CA GLU A 159 -7.36 19.12 9.96
C GLU A 159 -6.97 19.09 11.45
N PRO A 160 -7.67 19.83 12.31
CA PRO A 160 -7.28 19.91 13.72
C PRO A 160 -7.56 18.63 14.53
N LYS A 161 -8.49 17.76 14.10
CA LYS A 161 -8.84 16.53 14.83
C LYS A 161 -7.82 15.43 14.53
N PRO A 162 -7.14 14.85 15.54
CA PRO A 162 -6.15 13.81 15.31
C PRO A 162 -6.80 12.51 14.79
N GLY A 163 -6.22 11.95 13.72
CA GLY A 163 -6.63 10.68 13.12
C GLY A 163 -6.57 10.74 11.60
N LEU A 164 -6.04 9.70 10.97
CA LEU A 164 -5.85 9.66 9.52
C LEU A 164 -7.19 9.67 8.79
N ASP A 165 -8.22 8.99 9.29
CA ASP A 165 -9.54 9.02 8.64
C ASP A 165 -10.29 10.35 8.81
N PHE A 166 -9.98 11.15 9.86
CA PHE A 166 -10.40 12.56 9.91
C PHE A 166 -9.72 13.36 8.78
N ALA A 167 -8.42 13.16 8.57
CA ALA A 167 -7.68 13.82 7.51
C ALA A 167 -8.16 13.41 6.10
N ARG A 168 -8.44 12.12 5.89
CA ARG A 168 -9.00 11.62 4.63
C ARG A 168 -10.39 12.17 4.36
N ASN A 169 -11.25 12.26 5.38
CA ASN A 169 -12.56 12.92 5.25
C ASN A 169 -12.43 14.43 5.03
N ARG A 170 -11.44 15.10 5.63
CA ARG A 170 -11.13 16.50 5.31
C ARG A 170 -10.72 16.66 3.85
N ALA A 171 -9.88 15.78 3.31
CA ALA A 171 -9.54 15.75 1.90
C ALA A 171 -10.79 15.56 1.01
N LEU A 172 -11.65 14.58 1.34
CA LEU A 172 -12.90 14.33 0.63
C LEU A 172 -13.78 15.57 0.53
N LEU A 173 -13.94 16.30 1.64
CA LEU A 173 -14.76 17.51 1.70
C LEU A 173 -14.09 18.72 1.03
N SER A 174 -12.75 18.76 1.02
CA SER A 174 -11.98 19.89 0.47
C SER A 174 -11.71 19.76 -1.03
N ALA A 175 -11.64 18.54 -1.55
CA ALA A 175 -11.44 18.26 -2.97
C ALA A 175 -12.67 18.70 -3.78
N THR A 176 -12.42 19.24 -4.97
CA THR A 176 -13.46 19.64 -5.94
C THR A 176 -13.47 18.80 -7.21
N SER A 177 -12.46 17.94 -7.37
CA SER A 177 -12.31 17.08 -8.54
C SER A 177 -13.22 15.85 -8.51
N GLU A 178 -13.48 15.30 -9.69
CA GLU A 178 -14.30 14.10 -9.88
C GLU A 178 -13.62 12.84 -9.31
N LEU A 179 -12.30 12.72 -9.50
CA LEU A 179 -11.47 11.70 -8.84
C LEU A 179 -10.70 12.30 -7.67
N LEU A 180 -10.58 11.50 -6.61
CA LEU A 180 -9.76 11.79 -5.44
C LEU A 180 -8.80 10.63 -5.19
N ALA A 181 -7.52 10.85 -5.41
CA ALA A 181 -6.44 9.94 -5.05
C ALA A 181 -5.91 10.26 -3.64
N PHE A 182 -5.55 9.22 -2.89
CA PHE A 182 -4.89 9.30 -1.61
C PHE A 182 -3.50 8.66 -1.71
N LEU A 183 -2.51 9.38 -1.20
CA LEU A 183 -1.14 8.92 -1.02
C LEU A 183 -0.71 9.14 0.43
N ASP A 184 0.11 8.23 0.95
CA ASP A 184 0.80 8.44 2.22
C ASP A 184 2.02 9.36 2.02
N ASP A 185 2.47 10.02 3.09
CA ASP A 185 3.61 10.95 3.03
C ASP A 185 4.97 10.27 2.80
N ASP A 186 5.08 8.97 3.02
CA ASP A 186 6.29 8.16 2.87
C ASP A 186 6.37 7.42 1.51
N ILE A 187 5.62 7.91 0.53
CA ILE A 187 5.56 7.43 -0.85
C ILE A 187 6.44 8.25 -1.81
N VAL A 188 6.96 7.58 -2.84
CA VAL A 188 7.46 8.17 -4.09
C VAL A 188 6.67 7.58 -5.25
N VAL A 189 6.05 8.41 -6.09
CA VAL A 189 5.26 7.93 -7.23
C VAL A 189 6.16 7.48 -8.39
N ASP A 190 5.73 6.46 -9.14
CA ASP A 190 6.39 6.05 -10.38
C ASP A 190 6.21 7.08 -11.50
N ARG A 191 7.17 7.12 -12.44
CA ARG A 191 7.10 8.00 -13.63
C ARG A 191 5.84 7.76 -14.48
N LYS A 192 5.27 6.55 -14.43
CA LYS A 192 4.02 6.18 -15.14
C LYS A 192 2.80 6.11 -14.21
N TRP A 193 2.90 6.58 -12.97
CA TRP A 193 1.81 6.48 -11.99
C TRP A 193 0.51 7.09 -12.50
N LEU A 194 0.53 8.36 -12.95
CA LEU A 194 -0.67 9.01 -13.48
C LEU A 194 -1.19 8.33 -14.75
N GLU A 195 -0.30 7.94 -15.67
CA GLU A 195 -0.65 7.20 -16.88
C GLU A 195 -1.35 5.88 -16.54
N GLY A 196 -0.88 5.15 -15.53
CA GLY A 196 -1.54 3.94 -15.02
C GLY A 196 -2.95 4.20 -14.51
N LEU A 197 -3.16 5.26 -13.73
CA LEU A 197 -4.51 5.64 -13.27
C LEU A 197 -5.43 6.02 -14.46
N MET A 198 -4.90 6.75 -15.44
CA MET A 198 -5.63 7.13 -16.64
C MET A 198 -6.05 5.91 -17.47
N GLU A 199 -5.16 4.93 -17.64
CA GLU A 199 -5.47 3.67 -18.32
C GLU A 199 -6.53 2.86 -17.57
N ALA A 200 -6.38 2.72 -16.25
CA ALA A 200 -7.34 2.01 -15.42
C ALA A 200 -8.73 2.64 -15.51
N TRP A 201 -8.81 3.97 -15.48
CA TRP A 201 -10.04 4.73 -15.67
C TRP A 201 -10.65 4.53 -17.05
N ALA A 202 -9.86 4.72 -18.12
CA ALA A 202 -10.34 4.64 -19.49
C ALA A 202 -10.98 3.28 -19.80
N GLU A 203 -10.44 2.20 -19.23
CA GLU A 203 -10.97 0.85 -19.38
C GLU A 203 -12.14 0.52 -18.42
N ASN A 204 -12.34 1.30 -17.35
CA ASN A 204 -13.28 0.97 -16.27
C ASN A 204 -14.00 2.21 -15.72
N GLN A 205 -14.62 3.02 -16.58
CA GLN A 205 -15.32 4.25 -16.18
C GLN A 205 -16.48 4.02 -15.19
N ASP A 206 -16.97 2.78 -15.06
CA ASP A 206 -18.01 2.39 -14.11
C ASP A 206 -17.46 1.90 -12.74
N ALA A 207 -16.13 1.84 -12.58
CA ALA A 207 -15.50 1.53 -11.30
C ALA A 207 -15.57 2.73 -10.34
N ALA A 208 -15.73 2.42 -9.05
CA ALA A 208 -15.79 3.44 -8.00
C ALA A 208 -14.43 3.71 -7.36
N ALA A 209 -13.50 2.76 -7.48
CA ALA A 209 -12.21 2.83 -6.83
C ALA A 209 -11.11 2.18 -7.68
N PHE A 210 -9.90 2.70 -7.53
CA PHE A 210 -8.70 2.24 -8.18
C PHE A 210 -7.60 2.09 -7.12
N THR A 211 -6.86 1.00 -7.17
CA THR A 211 -5.68 0.75 -6.33
C THR A 211 -4.54 0.33 -7.23
N GLY A 212 -3.32 0.32 -6.72
CA GLY A 212 -2.18 0.00 -7.55
C GLY A 212 -1.03 -0.66 -6.81
N LEU A 213 -0.01 -1.00 -7.58
CA LEU A 213 1.15 -1.72 -7.10
C LEU A 213 1.95 -0.85 -6.12
N VAL A 214 2.49 -1.50 -5.09
CA VAL A 214 3.36 -0.88 -4.09
C VAL A 214 4.64 -1.70 -4.01
N LEU A 215 5.77 -1.07 -4.31
CA LEU A 215 7.12 -1.65 -4.27
C LEU A 215 7.99 -0.94 -3.21
N PRO A 216 9.13 -1.51 -2.81
CA PRO A 216 9.99 -0.84 -1.83
C PRO A 216 10.69 0.37 -2.45
N TYR A 217 10.70 1.50 -1.73
CA TYR A 217 11.54 2.65 -2.08
C TYR A 217 13.03 2.37 -1.86
N GLU A 218 13.35 1.63 -0.80
CA GLU A 218 14.71 1.22 -0.46
C GLU A 218 14.69 -0.16 0.23
N LEU A 219 15.81 -0.87 0.14
CA LEU A 219 16.07 -2.13 0.84
C LEU A 219 17.40 -2.05 1.59
N ALA A 220 17.56 -1.02 2.42
CA ALA A 220 18.82 -0.72 3.09
C ALA A 220 19.03 -1.53 4.39
N THR A 221 18.00 -2.21 4.88
CA THR A 221 18.00 -2.88 6.19
C THR A 221 17.34 -4.25 6.12
N GLU A 222 17.72 -5.14 7.04
CA GLU A 222 17.15 -6.48 7.16
C GLU A 222 15.62 -6.44 7.38
N ALA A 223 15.11 -5.48 8.15
CA ALA A 223 13.68 -5.33 8.35
C ALA A 223 12.93 -5.08 7.02
N GLN A 224 13.47 -4.22 6.15
CA GLN A 224 12.86 -3.90 4.87
C GLN A 224 12.89 -5.10 3.92
N ILE A 225 14.00 -5.85 3.90
CA ILE A 225 14.15 -7.07 3.10
C ILE A 225 13.21 -8.16 3.59
N LEU A 226 13.15 -8.40 4.90
CA LEU A 226 12.24 -9.35 5.52
C LEU A 226 10.78 -9.03 5.19
N PHE A 227 10.43 -7.74 5.23
CA PHE A 227 9.09 -7.29 4.87
C PHE A 227 8.75 -7.65 3.42
N GLU A 228 9.68 -7.43 2.49
CA GLU A 228 9.45 -7.71 1.09
C GLU A 228 9.52 -9.20 0.74
N GLN A 229 10.34 -10.00 1.42
CA GLN A 229 10.35 -11.45 1.28
C GLN A 229 9.02 -12.10 1.72
N ARG A 230 8.30 -11.49 2.66
CA ARG A 230 6.94 -11.93 3.05
C ARG A 230 5.89 -11.63 1.98
N GLY A 231 6.17 -10.75 1.02
CA GLY A 231 5.23 -10.33 -0.02
C GLY A 231 4.95 -8.82 -0.05
N GLY A 232 5.42 -8.07 0.95
CA GLY A 232 5.23 -6.62 1.04
C GLY A 232 3.77 -6.18 0.92
N PHE A 233 3.57 -5.04 0.26
CA PHE A 233 2.23 -4.52 -0.08
C PHE A 233 1.73 -4.97 -1.46
N ARG A 234 2.49 -5.80 -2.19
CA ARG A 234 2.16 -6.20 -3.56
C ARG A 234 0.87 -7.01 -3.63
N ARG A 235 0.11 -6.87 -4.73
CA ARG A 235 -1.02 -7.75 -5.11
C ARG A 235 -0.81 -8.44 -6.46
N GLY A 236 0.46 -8.56 -6.86
CA GLY A 236 0.87 -9.11 -8.14
C GLY A 236 1.02 -8.04 -9.22
N PHE A 237 1.29 -8.52 -10.44
CA PHE A 237 1.56 -7.70 -11.63
C PHE A 237 0.46 -7.83 -12.69
N GLU A 238 -0.67 -8.40 -12.29
CA GLU A 238 -1.85 -8.55 -13.12
C GLU A 238 -2.89 -7.49 -12.77
N LYS A 239 -3.56 -6.96 -13.80
CA LYS A 239 -4.73 -6.10 -13.62
C LYS A 239 -5.89 -6.95 -13.10
N ILE A 240 -6.56 -6.50 -12.04
CA ILE A 240 -7.68 -7.24 -11.45
C ILE A 240 -8.86 -6.29 -11.24
N ARG A 241 -10.03 -6.66 -11.77
CA ARG A 241 -11.29 -5.98 -11.49
C ARG A 241 -12.09 -6.78 -10.46
N TYR A 242 -12.27 -6.20 -9.28
CA TYR A 242 -13.07 -6.76 -8.20
C TYR A 242 -14.50 -6.24 -8.29
N GLY A 243 -15.47 -7.15 -8.35
CA GLY A 243 -16.89 -6.86 -8.24
C GLY A 243 -17.51 -7.53 -7.01
N GLN A 244 -18.82 -7.74 -7.03
CA GLN A 244 -19.53 -8.42 -5.93
C GLN A 244 -19.14 -9.89 -5.74
N ILE A 245 -18.65 -10.53 -6.80
CA ILE A 245 -18.26 -11.94 -6.80
C ILE A 245 -16.80 -12.06 -7.24
N LEU A 246 -16.02 -12.82 -6.50
CA LEU A 246 -14.67 -13.23 -6.90
C LEU A 246 -14.62 -14.77 -6.95
N PRO A 247 -14.62 -15.39 -8.15
CA PRO A 247 -14.58 -16.83 -8.30
C PRO A 247 -13.40 -17.44 -7.54
N GLY A 248 -13.65 -18.55 -6.84
CA GLY A 248 -12.64 -19.27 -6.07
C GLY A 248 -12.28 -18.65 -4.70
N ASN A 249 -12.86 -17.50 -4.33
CA ASN A 249 -12.64 -16.89 -3.01
C ASN A 249 -13.90 -16.94 -2.13
N PRO A 250 -14.02 -17.93 -1.20
CA PRO A 250 -15.19 -18.08 -0.35
C PRO A 250 -15.30 -17.04 0.78
N LEU A 251 -14.29 -16.18 0.96
CA LEU A 251 -14.26 -15.12 1.97
C LEU A 251 -14.48 -13.72 1.35
N HIS A 252 -14.74 -13.64 0.05
CA HIS A 252 -15.00 -12.38 -0.66
C HIS A 252 -16.38 -11.79 -0.28
N PRO A 253 -16.50 -10.49 0.02
CA PRO A 253 -15.45 -9.45 0.01
C PRO A 253 -14.83 -9.19 1.39
N CYS A 254 -15.12 -10.01 2.41
CA CYS A 254 -14.66 -9.80 3.78
C CYS A 254 -13.12 -9.82 3.93
N GLY A 255 -12.42 -10.55 3.07
CA GLY A 255 -10.94 -10.52 2.97
C GLY A 255 -10.42 -9.29 2.23
N ALA A 256 -10.76 -8.08 2.68
CA ALA A 256 -10.56 -6.83 1.93
C ALA A 256 -9.09 -6.46 1.65
N GLY A 257 -8.13 -7.08 2.34
CA GLY A 257 -6.70 -6.82 2.13
C GLY A 257 -6.21 -7.15 0.72
N ILE A 258 -6.93 -7.98 -0.04
CA ILE A 258 -6.57 -8.31 -1.43
C ILE A 258 -6.77 -7.15 -2.41
N PHE A 259 -7.59 -6.16 -2.06
CA PHE A 259 -7.99 -5.10 -2.98
C PHE A 259 -6.91 -4.06 -3.24
N GLY A 260 -5.94 -3.91 -2.35
CA GLY A 260 -4.87 -2.93 -2.48
C GLY A 260 -4.31 -2.52 -1.12
N ALA A 261 -3.69 -1.34 -1.08
CA ALA A 261 -3.16 -0.73 0.15
C ALA A 261 -3.61 0.74 0.22
N GLY A 262 -3.90 1.22 1.44
CA GLY A 262 -4.36 2.59 1.66
C GLY A 262 -3.38 3.71 1.28
N CYS A 263 -2.11 3.38 1.01
CA CYS A 263 -1.08 4.34 0.59
C CYS A 263 -1.12 4.67 -0.91
N ASN A 264 -1.93 3.96 -1.70
CA ASN A 264 -2.06 4.15 -3.15
C ASN A 264 -3.45 3.74 -3.64
N MET A 265 -4.41 4.66 -3.49
CA MET A 265 -5.82 4.42 -3.82
C MET A 265 -6.45 5.68 -4.41
N ALA A 266 -7.42 5.53 -5.30
CA ALA A 266 -8.21 6.62 -5.84
C ALA A 266 -9.68 6.24 -5.91
N PHE A 267 -10.57 7.23 -5.80
CA PHE A 267 -12.01 7.01 -5.77
C PHE A 267 -12.73 8.03 -6.64
N CYS A 268 -13.86 7.62 -7.21
CA CYS A 268 -14.90 8.54 -7.67
C CYS A 268 -15.44 9.27 -6.44
N ARG A 269 -15.21 10.60 -6.38
CA ARG A 269 -15.48 11.42 -5.20
C ARG A 269 -16.93 11.34 -4.76
N ASP A 270 -17.87 11.42 -5.71
CA ASP A 270 -19.31 11.38 -5.43
C ASP A 270 -19.74 10.02 -4.88
N ILE A 271 -19.13 8.93 -5.36
CA ILE A 271 -19.41 7.60 -4.82
C ILE A 271 -18.85 7.47 -3.40
N LEU A 272 -17.64 7.98 -3.16
CA LEU A 272 -17.01 7.99 -1.83
C LEU A 272 -17.85 8.79 -0.82
N LEU A 273 -18.38 9.95 -1.22
CA LEU A 273 -19.35 10.73 -0.43
C LEU A 273 -20.63 9.92 -0.16
N LYS A 274 -21.20 9.31 -1.21
CA LYS A 274 -22.45 8.55 -1.12
C LYS A 274 -22.36 7.35 -0.17
N ILE A 275 -21.20 6.69 -0.09
CA ILE A 275 -21.00 5.57 0.85
C ILE A 275 -20.58 6.03 2.25
N GLY A 276 -20.49 7.34 2.50
CA GLY A 276 -20.27 7.93 3.81
C GLY A 276 -18.82 8.27 4.17
N GLY A 277 -17.91 8.32 3.20
CA GLY A 277 -16.48 8.60 3.45
C GLY A 277 -15.80 7.51 4.27
N PHE A 278 -14.68 7.83 4.92
CA PHE A 278 -13.93 6.93 5.80
C PHE A 278 -14.55 6.89 7.20
N ASP A 279 -14.46 5.74 7.87
CA ASP A 279 -14.96 5.59 9.24
C ASP A 279 -13.92 6.13 10.22
N GLU A 280 -14.16 7.32 10.77
CA GLU A 280 -13.24 8.02 11.67
C GLU A 280 -12.88 7.22 12.93
N ALA A 281 -13.60 6.14 13.27
CA ALA A 281 -13.25 5.24 14.37
C ALA A 281 -12.19 4.19 14.00
N LEU A 282 -11.80 4.10 12.74
CA LEU A 282 -10.63 3.38 12.25
C LEU A 282 -9.50 4.40 11.97
N ASP A 283 -8.26 3.92 11.85
CA ASP A 283 -7.12 4.79 11.50
C ASP A 283 -6.94 6.06 12.40
N THR A 284 -7.35 5.96 13.67
CA THR A 284 -7.32 7.06 14.68
C THR A 284 -5.91 7.46 15.18
N GLY A 285 -4.85 6.87 14.63
CA GLY A 285 -3.53 6.86 15.26
C GLY A 285 -3.50 5.92 16.47
N ALA A 286 -2.57 6.10 17.40
CA ALA A 286 -2.55 5.25 18.59
C ALA A 286 -3.82 5.48 19.45
N PRO A 287 -4.53 4.43 19.88
CA PRO A 287 -4.12 3.02 19.86
C PRO A 287 -4.57 2.19 18.64
N LEU A 288 -5.44 2.70 17.76
CA LEU A 288 -5.94 1.98 16.57
C LEU A 288 -5.52 2.70 15.26
N PRO A 289 -4.30 2.45 14.74
CA PRO A 289 -3.74 3.17 13.60
C PRO A 289 -3.92 2.42 12.27
N GLY A 290 -4.99 1.63 12.15
CA GLY A 290 -5.19 0.73 11.00
C GLY A 290 -6.66 0.40 10.74
N GLY A 291 -6.96 -0.04 9.52
CA GLY A 291 -8.21 -0.70 9.14
C GLY A 291 -9.19 0.14 8.33
N GLY A 292 -8.95 1.45 8.16
CA GLY A 292 -9.84 2.33 7.39
C GLY A 292 -9.83 2.02 5.89
N ASP A 293 -8.67 1.63 5.34
CA ASP A 293 -8.53 1.18 3.95
C ASP A 293 -9.30 -0.13 3.68
N LEU A 294 -9.17 -1.13 4.57
CA LEU A 294 -9.94 -2.37 4.51
C LEU A 294 -11.45 -2.11 4.53
N ASP A 295 -11.88 -1.22 5.42
CA ASP A 295 -13.30 -0.86 5.55
C ASP A 295 -13.84 -0.17 4.31
N ILE A 296 -13.12 0.82 3.76
CA ILE A 296 -13.62 1.55 2.61
C ILE A 296 -13.68 0.65 1.37
N PHE A 297 -12.68 -0.20 1.13
CA PHE A 297 -12.70 -1.13 0.00
C PHE A 297 -13.83 -2.15 0.14
N TYR A 298 -14.03 -2.69 1.34
CA TYR A 298 -15.16 -3.56 1.63
C TYR A 298 -16.49 -2.88 1.33
N ARG A 299 -16.69 -1.64 1.79
CA ARG A 299 -17.93 -0.88 1.57
C ARG A 299 -18.17 -0.54 0.11
N VAL A 300 -17.14 -0.26 -0.69
CA VAL A 300 -17.26 -0.07 -2.14
C VAL A 300 -17.88 -1.30 -2.79
N ILE A 301 -17.34 -2.50 -2.54
CA ILE A 301 -17.86 -3.75 -3.10
C ILE A 301 -19.25 -4.06 -2.56
N ARG A 302 -19.49 -3.82 -1.26
CA ARG A 302 -20.79 -4.07 -0.62
C ARG A 302 -21.90 -3.13 -1.10
N ALA A 303 -21.55 -1.92 -1.53
CA ALA A 303 -22.47 -0.98 -2.18
C ALA A 303 -22.77 -1.34 -3.65
N GLY A 304 -22.16 -2.42 -4.18
CA GLY A 304 -22.41 -2.91 -5.54
C GLY A 304 -21.52 -2.30 -6.61
N TYR A 305 -20.52 -1.51 -6.22
CA TYR A 305 -19.55 -0.94 -7.13
C TYR A 305 -18.37 -1.89 -7.37
N SER A 306 -17.59 -1.60 -8.42
CA SER A 306 -16.34 -2.31 -8.69
C SER A 306 -15.11 -1.50 -8.24
N LEU A 307 -14.02 -2.23 -7.96
CA LEU A 307 -12.71 -1.70 -7.64
C LEU A 307 -11.68 -2.33 -8.59
N VAL A 308 -10.76 -1.53 -9.13
CA VAL A 308 -9.74 -2.00 -10.08
C VAL A 308 -8.35 -1.87 -9.48
N TYR A 309 -7.59 -2.96 -9.47
CA TYR A 309 -6.16 -2.95 -9.19
C TYR A 309 -5.37 -2.85 -10.50
N GLU A 310 -4.56 -1.81 -10.63
CA GLU A 310 -3.73 -1.51 -11.80
C GLU A 310 -2.23 -1.51 -11.43
N PRO A 311 -1.45 -2.52 -11.87
CA PRO A 311 -0.02 -2.56 -11.60
C PRO A 311 0.79 -1.35 -12.09
N LYS A 312 0.38 -0.70 -13.19
CA LYS A 312 1.05 0.50 -13.72
C LYS A 312 0.81 1.75 -12.86
N TYR A 313 -0.25 1.76 -12.06
CA TYR A 313 -0.51 2.76 -11.02
C TYR A 313 0.42 2.48 -9.83
N LEU A 314 1.73 2.60 -10.06
CA LEU A 314 2.78 2.12 -9.17
C LEU A 314 3.32 3.21 -8.26
N VAL A 315 3.53 2.86 -6.99
CA VAL A 315 4.26 3.69 -6.03
C VAL A 315 5.38 2.91 -5.34
N PHE A 316 6.35 3.65 -4.81
CA PHE A 316 7.44 3.15 -3.99
C PHE A 316 7.25 3.61 -2.54
N HIS A 317 7.16 2.66 -1.60
CA HIS A 317 6.90 2.94 -0.19
C HIS A 317 8.16 2.80 0.66
N GLN A 318 8.39 3.76 1.55
CA GLN A 318 9.49 3.68 2.52
C GLN A 318 9.11 2.79 3.71
N HIS A 319 9.58 1.54 3.69
CA HIS A 319 9.33 0.59 4.76
C HIS A 319 10.07 0.94 6.05
N ARG A 320 9.56 0.38 7.17
CA ARG A 320 10.20 0.52 8.48
C ARG A 320 11.62 -0.07 8.44
N ARG A 321 12.60 0.76 8.79
CA ARG A 321 14.03 0.40 8.83
C ARG A 321 14.40 -0.47 10.03
N GLU A 322 13.79 -0.19 11.19
CA GLU A 322 14.09 -0.88 12.44
C GLU A 322 13.16 -2.07 12.64
N TYR A 323 13.73 -3.20 13.06
CA TYR A 323 12.98 -4.44 13.32
C TYR A 323 11.83 -4.24 14.31
N GLU A 324 12.04 -3.50 15.40
CA GLU A 324 11.01 -3.25 16.41
C GLU A 324 9.85 -2.40 15.88
N LYS A 325 10.14 -1.43 15.00
CA LYS A 325 9.10 -0.63 14.33
C LYS A 325 8.30 -1.48 13.35
N LEU A 326 8.95 -2.39 12.62
CA LEU A 326 8.28 -3.36 11.77
C LEU A 326 7.42 -4.32 12.59
N ARG A 327 7.96 -4.90 13.67
CA ARG A 327 7.21 -5.80 14.57
C ARG A 327 5.98 -5.10 15.16
N ARG A 328 6.10 -3.83 15.53
CA ARG A 328 4.96 -3.01 15.96
C ARG A 328 3.95 -2.79 14.83
N GLN A 329 4.39 -2.61 13.59
CA GLN A 329 3.50 -2.50 12.43
C GLN A 329 2.66 -3.78 12.26
N TYR A 330 3.27 -4.96 12.38
CA TYR A 330 2.56 -6.25 12.36
C TYR A 330 1.51 -6.34 13.46
N TRP A 331 1.85 -5.93 14.69
CA TRP A 331 0.87 -5.81 15.77
C TRP A 331 -0.31 -4.91 15.38
N THR A 332 -0.03 -3.73 14.82
CA THR A 332 -1.10 -2.79 14.44
C THR A 332 -1.95 -3.29 13.28
N TRP A 333 -1.41 -4.14 12.40
CA TRP A 333 -2.19 -4.77 11.32
C TRP A 333 -3.16 -5.80 11.84
N GLY A 334 -2.74 -6.69 12.75
CA GLY A 334 -3.66 -7.59 13.41
C GLY A 334 -4.78 -6.84 14.11
N LEU A 335 -4.42 -5.78 14.85
CA LEU A 335 -5.35 -4.90 15.55
C LEU A 335 -6.36 -4.23 14.61
N GLY A 336 -5.88 -3.57 13.55
CA GLY A 336 -6.71 -2.89 12.55
C GLY A 336 -7.60 -3.84 11.77
N PHE A 337 -7.07 -4.99 11.36
CA PHE A 337 -7.83 -6.03 10.68
C PHE A 337 -9.00 -6.52 11.53
N MET A 338 -8.78 -6.85 12.80
CA MET A 338 -9.86 -7.31 13.67
C MET A 338 -10.83 -6.22 14.08
N ALA A 339 -10.37 -4.96 14.21
CA ALA A 339 -11.27 -3.82 14.40
C ALA A 339 -12.21 -3.66 13.19
N PHE A 340 -11.69 -3.74 11.96
CA PHE A 340 -12.49 -3.76 10.74
C PHE A 340 -13.49 -4.93 10.70
N VAL A 341 -13.06 -6.14 11.07
CA VAL A 341 -13.94 -7.32 11.11
C VAL A 341 -15.08 -7.13 12.11
N ILE A 342 -14.79 -6.62 13.31
CA ILE A 342 -15.80 -6.34 14.35
C ILE A 342 -16.75 -5.23 13.90
N LYS A 343 -16.24 -4.14 13.31
CA LYS A 343 -17.05 -3.07 12.73
C LYS A 343 -18.02 -3.64 11.68
N SER A 344 -17.51 -4.40 10.73
CA SER A 344 -18.31 -5.02 9.67
C SER A 344 -19.34 -6.01 10.23
N TYR A 345 -18.99 -6.76 11.28
CA TYR A 345 -19.91 -7.68 11.94
C TYR A 345 -21.10 -6.94 12.60
N GLN A 346 -20.84 -5.74 13.13
CA GLN A 346 -21.86 -4.87 13.72
C GLN A 346 -22.72 -4.20 12.65
N SER A 347 -22.11 -3.69 11.57
CA SER A 347 -22.79 -2.87 10.56
C SER A 347 -23.40 -3.63 9.37
N ASP A 348 -22.97 -4.87 9.07
CA ASP A 348 -23.46 -5.66 7.93
C ASP A 348 -23.94 -7.06 8.37
N PRO A 349 -25.15 -7.17 8.97
CA PRO A 349 -25.69 -8.44 9.47
C PRO A 349 -25.72 -9.60 8.46
N PRO A 350 -26.05 -9.39 7.17
CA PRO A 350 -25.97 -10.43 6.13
C PRO A 350 -24.61 -11.13 6.04
N GLN A 351 -23.50 -10.46 6.36
CA GLN A 351 -22.15 -11.00 6.21
C GLN A 351 -21.58 -11.65 7.48
N ARG A 352 -22.34 -11.72 8.58
CA ARG A 352 -21.86 -12.29 9.86
C ARG A 352 -21.40 -13.74 9.78
N SER A 353 -22.00 -14.55 8.91
CA SER A 353 -21.56 -15.94 8.70
C SER A 353 -20.16 -15.98 8.04
N GLN A 354 -19.93 -15.15 7.02
CA GLN A 354 -18.65 -15.04 6.35
C GLN A 354 -17.57 -14.45 7.25
N LEU A 355 -17.89 -13.40 8.02
CA LEU A 355 -16.96 -12.78 8.97
C LEU A 355 -16.54 -13.76 10.07
N ARG A 356 -17.44 -14.60 10.57
CA ARG A 356 -17.07 -15.70 11.49
C ARG A 356 -16.14 -16.70 10.83
N ARG A 357 -16.41 -17.09 9.57
CA ARG A 357 -15.51 -17.98 8.81
C ARG A 357 -14.13 -17.35 8.59
N LEU A 358 -14.07 -16.04 8.35
CA LEU A 358 -12.83 -15.28 8.22
C LEU A 358 -12.02 -15.30 9.52
N ILE A 359 -12.65 -15.08 10.67
CA ILE A 359 -11.99 -15.18 11.98
C ILE A 359 -11.43 -16.58 12.20
N TRP A 360 -12.23 -17.63 11.95
CA TRP A 360 -11.79 -19.02 12.09
C TRP A 360 -10.64 -19.37 11.13
N TRP A 361 -10.72 -18.91 9.89
CA TRP A 361 -9.64 -19.08 8.91
C TRP A 361 -8.37 -18.38 9.39
N TRP A 362 -8.46 -17.11 9.80
CA TRP A 362 -7.31 -16.34 10.29
C TRP A 362 -6.65 -16.99 11.51
N LEU A 363 -7.43 -17.49 12.47
CA LEU A 363 -6.87 -18.22 13.64
C LEU A 363 -6.09 -19.47 13.23
N LYS A 364 -6.61 -20.24 12.26
CA LYS A 364 -5.93 -21.44 11.74
C LYS A 364 -4.66 -21.05 10.98
N ASP A 365 -4.74 -20.01 10.17
CA ASP A 365 -3.65 -19.50 9.35
C ASP A 365 -2.49 -18.97 10.23
N GLN A 366 -2.78 -18.17 11.25
CA GLN A 366 -1.79 -17.70 12.23
C GLN A 366 -1.08 -18.87 12.96
N LEU A 367 -1.84 -19.90 13.37
CA LEU A 367 -1.26 -21.09 13.98
C LEU A 367 -0.36 -21.87 13.01
N GLN A 368 -0.75 -21.96 11.74
CA GLN A 368 0.03 -22.63 10.72
C GLN A 368 1.31 -21.86 10.41
N GLN A 369 1.23 -20.56 10.16
CA GLN A 369 2.38 -19.68 9.97
C GLN A 369 3.36 -19.76 11.14
N PHE A 370 2.86 -19.76 12.38
CA PHE A 370 3.70 -19.89 13.57
C PHE A 370 4.46 -21.23 13.61
N LYS A 371 3.78 -22.34 13.32
CA LYS A 371 4.40 -23.68 13.24
C LYS A 371 5.44 -23.75 12.13
N ASP A 372 5.17 -23.16 10.98
CA ASP A 372 6.09 -23.15 9.84
C ASP A 372 7.30 -22.27 10.12
N SER A 373 7.12 -21.15 10.81
CA SER A 373 8.20 -20.28 11.28
C SER A 373 9.15 -21.00 12.26
N LEU A 374 8.62 -21.74 13.25
CA LEU A 374 9.44 -22.55 14.15
C LEU A 374 10.23 -23.66 13.42
N ARG A 375 9.76 -24.10 12.25
CA ARG A 375 10.41 -25.11 11.42
C ARG A 375 11.33 -24.51 10.35
N GLY A 376 11.50 -23.18 10.32
CA GLY A 376 12.28 -22.49 9.28
C GLY A 376 11.67 -22.53 7.88
N ARG A 377 10.36 -22.80 7.77
CA ARG A 377 9.60 -22.88 6.49
C ARG A 377 8.81 -21.62 6.18
N HIS A 378 8.91 -20.59 7.03
CA HIS A 378 8.23 -19.32 6.87
C HIS A 378 9.25 -18.18 6.93
N THR A 379 9.05 -17.13 6.14
CA THR A 379 9.98 -16.00 6.06
C THR A 379 9.98 -15.17 7.33
N LEU A 380 8.80 -14.92 7.92
CA LEU A 380 8.70 -14.15 9.17
C LEU A 380 9.15 -14.95 10.39
N PRO A 381 9.84 -14.30 11.35
CA PRO A 381 10.18 -14.90 12.64
C PRO A 381 8.93 -15.05 13.54
N PRO A 382 8.95 -15.99 14.50
CA PRO A 382 7.79 -16.29 15.35
C PRO A 382 7.31 -15.09 16.16
N THR A 383 8.23 -14.20 16.55
CA THR A 383 7.96 -12.96 17.29
C THR A 383 7.08 -11.97 16.52
N MET A 384 7.20 -11.89 15.19
CA MET A 384 6.35 -11.03 14.35
C MET A 384 4.96 -11.63 14.16
N ILE A 385 4.88 -12.94 13.95
CA ILE A 385 3.60 -13.66 13.83
C ILE A 385 2.81 -13.52 15.15
N LEU A 386 3.47 -13.72 16.29
CA LEU A 386 2.86 -13.51 17.60
C LEU A 386 2.43 -12.05 17.81
N ALA A 387 3.20 -11.08 17.32
CA ALA A 387 2.81 -9.67 17.41
C ALA A 387 1.51 -9.40 16.62
N GLU A 388 1.40 -9.86 15.38
CA GLU A 388 0.17 -9.76 14.57
C GLU A 388 -1.01 -10.48 15.24
N PHE A 389 -0.79 -11.73 15.70
CA PHE A 389 -1.80 -12.51 16.40
C PHE A 389 -2.35 -11.78 17.63
N TRP A 390 -1.47 -11.32 18.52
CA TRP A 390 -1.91 -10.63 19.73
C TRP A 390 -2.59 -9.29 19.45
N GLY A 391 -2.11 -8.54 18.46
CA GLY A 391 -2.80 -7.35 17.96
C GLY A 391 -4.24 -7.68 17.52
N GLY A 392 -4.41 -8.78 16.77
CA GLY A 392 -5.71 -9.29 16.38
C GLY A 392 -6.61 -9.67 17.55
N ILE A 393 -6.09 -10.36 18.56
CA ILE A 393 -6.84 -10.66 19.78
C ILE A 393 -7.33 -9.37 20.47
N VAL A 394 -6.47 -8.35 20.59
CA VAL A 394 -6.87 -7.06 21.19
C VAL A 394 -7.95 -6.37 20.34
N GLY A 395 -7.84 -6.41 19.01
CA GLY A 395 -8.87 -5.88 18.11
C GLY A 395 -10.22 -6.57 18.27
N LEU A 396 -10.20 -7.90 18.39
CA LEU A 396 -11.39 -8.72 18.59
C LEU A 396 -12.08 -8.44 19.93
N LEU A 397 -11.30 -8.12 20.98
CA LEU A 397 -11.78 -7.81 22.33
C LEU A 397 -12.37 -6.39 22.49
N GLY A 398 -12.75 -5.74 21.38
CA GLY A 398 -13.59 -4.54 21.38
C GLY A 398 -12.85 -3.23 21.19
N GLU A 399 -11.67 -3.23 20.55
CA GLU A 399 -10.92 -1.99 20.31
C GLU A 399 -11.70 -0.99 19.45
N TYR A 400 -12.44 -1.47 18.45
CA TYR A 400 -13.32 -0.61 17.63
C TYR A 400 -14.35 0.15 18.47
N SER A 401 -15.02 -0.52 19.42
CA SER A 401 -15.99 0.12 20.31
C SER A 401 -15.35 1.12 21.29
N ARG A 402 -14.10 0.90 21.69
CA ARG A 402 -13.33 1.91 22.46
C ARG A 402 -12.97 3.10 21.58
N SER A 403 -12.64 2.86 20.31
CA SER A 403 -12.35 3.88 19.32
C SER A 403 -13.52 4.81 19.08
N LEU A 404 -14.73 4.28 18.94
CA LEU A 404 -15.96 5.09 18.83
C LEU A 404 -16.11 6.09 19.99
N LYS A 405 -15.82 5.67 21.23
CA LYS A 405 -15.87 6.56 22.41
C LYS A 405 -14.82 7.65 22.35
N ARG A 406 -13.60 7.34 21.87
CA ARG A 406 -12.52 8.33 21.69
C ARG A 406 -12.85 9.33 20.60
N VAL A 407 -13.38 8.88 19.46
CA VAL A 407 -13.82 9.75 18.36
C VAL A 407 -14.92 10.71 18.83
N GLU A 408 -15.87 10.23 19.63
CA GLU A 408 -16.91 11.09 20.21
C GLU A 408 -16.31 12.17 21.13
N GLN A 409 -15.28 11.83 21.93
CA GLN A 409 -14.56 12.80 22.75
C GLN A 409 -13.81 13.82 21.90
N ILE A 410 -13.11 13.37 20.85
CA ILE A 410 -12.43 14.26 19.89
C ILE A 410 -13.46 15.21 19.25
N ARG A 411 -14.58 14.70 18.75
CA ARG A 411 -15.61 15.55 18.13
C ARG A 411 -16.12 16.63 19.07
N ARG A 412 -16.34 16.32 20.36
CA ARG A 412 -16.75 17.30 21.38
C ARG A 412 -15.69 18.33 21.72
N GLN A 413 -14.41 17.96 21.63
CA GLN A 413 -13.30 18.88 21.90
C GLN A 413 -13.11 19.92 20.77
N PHE A 414 -13.47 19.54 19.54
CA PHE A 414 -13.25 20.32 18.32
C PHE A 414 -14.57 20.77 17.63
N SER A 415 -15.69 20.68 18.34
CA SER A 415 -17.00 21.25 17.98
C SER A 415 -17.17 22.59 18.67
#